data_AF-A0A535IPT7-F1
#
_entry.id   AF-A0A535IPT7-F1
#
_cell.length_a   1.000
_cell.length_b   1.000
_cell.length_c   1.000
_cell.angle_alpha   90.00
_cell.angle_beta   90.00
_cell.angle_gamma   90.00
#
_symmetry.space_group_name_H-M   'P 1'
#
loop_
_entity.id
_entity.type
_entity.pdbx_description
1 polymer ?
#
loop_
_entity_poly.entity_id
_entity_poly.type
_entity_poly.pdbx_seq_one_letter_code
_entity_poly.pdbx_strand_id
1 'polypeptide(L)' 'MTLSVSAHPDPRDVRFLDERINAFNVESTHVDDGKEVAIFMRDPGGKILAGLYGWTWAK' A
#
# COMPACT_ATOMS: atom_id res chain seq x y z
N MET A 1 0.92 8.50 -27.47
CA MET A 1 1.14 8.00 -26.11
C MET A 1 2.16 8.91 -25.45
N THR A 2 1.87 9.43 -24.27
CA THR A 2 2.75 10.37 -23.56
C THR A 2 3.03 9.80 -22.18
N LEU A 3 4.31 9.75 -21.81
CA LEU A 3 4.77 9.35 -20.49
C LEU A 3 4.84 10.59 -19.59
N SER A 4 4.29 10.50 -18.39
CA SER A 4 4.36 11.55 -17.37
C SER A 4 4.92 11.00 -16.06
N VAL A 5 5.79 11.76 -15.41
CA VAL A 5 6.34 11.45 -14.09
C VAL A 5 5.87 12.54 -13.12
N SER A 6 5.35 12.16 -11.96
CA SER A 6 4.88 13.08 -10.93
C SER A 6 5.46 12.72 -9.57
N ALA A 7 5.91 13.73 -8.82
CA ALA A 7 6.27 13.59 -7.41
C ALA A 7 5.05 13.61 -6.48
N HIS A 8 3.87 13.97 -7.01
CA HIS A 8 2.60 14.06 -6.28
C HIS A 8 1.52 13.37 -7.12
N PRO A 9 1.53 12.03 -7.22
CA PRO A 9 0.52 11.31 -7.98
C PRO A 9 -0.86 11.49 -7.31
N ASP A 10 -1.93 11.47 -8.11
CA ASP A 10 -3.28 11.44 -7.56
C ASP A 10 -3.47 10.15 -6.75
N PRO A 11 -3.91 10.20 -5.49
CA PRO A 11 -4.13 9.00 -4.68
C PRO A 11 -5.09 7.99 -5.31
N ARG A 12 -5.99 8.43 -6.19
CA ARG A 12 -6.91 7.57 -6.94
C ARG A 12 -6.20 6.77 -8.01
N ASP A 13 -5.24 7.37 -8.72
CA ASP A 13 -4.45 6.69 -9.75
C ASP A 13 -3.51 5.67 -9.12
N VAL A 14 -2.91 6.02 -7.97
CA VAL A 14 -2.08 5.09 -7.19
C VAL A 14 -2.90 3.88 -6.74
N ARG A 15 -4.09 4.11 -6.16
CA ARG A 15 -4.98 3.02 -5.73
C ARG A 15 -5.43 2.14 -6.89
N PHE A 16 -5.77 2.73 -8.03
CA PHE A 16 -6.11 1.96 -9.23
C PHE A 16 -4.95 1.04 -9.65
N LEU A 17 -3.72 1.55 -9.69
CA LEU A 17 -2.56 0.71 -10.04
C LEU A 17 -2.33 -0.40 -9.01
N ASP A 18 -2.42 -0.09 -7.72
CA ASP A 18 -2.23 -1.03 -6.62
C ASP A 18 -3.22 -2.21 -6.71
N GLU A 19 -4.51 -1.92 -6.87
CA GLU A 19 -5.57 -2.93 -7.01
C GLU A 19 -5.33 -3.86 -8.22
N ARG A 20 -4.91 -3.29 -9.37
CA ARG A 20 -4.70 -4.06 -10.60
C ARG A 20 -3.43 -4.91 -10.54
N ILE A 21 -2.36 -4.40 -9.96
CA ILE A 21 -1.12 -5.16 -9.75
C ILE A 21 -1.36 -6.29 -8.76
N ASN A 22 -2.06 -6.03 -7.65
CA ASN A 22 -2.40 -7.07 -6.68
C ASN A 22 -3.24 -8.19 -7.32
N ALA A 23 -4.29 -7.84 -8.06
CA ALA A 23 -5.14 -8.82 -8.75
C ALA A 23 -4.33 -9.70 -9.72
N PHE A 24 -3.43 -9.10 -10.52
CA PHE A 24 -2.54 -9.85 -11.41
C PHE A 24 -1.60 -10.79 -10.63
N ASN A 25 -1.03 -10.31 -9.52
CA ASN A 25 -0.12 -11.10 -8.69
C ASN A 25 -0.85 -12.29 -8.08
N VAL A 26 -2.03 -12.08 -7.50
CA VAL A 26 -2.87 -13.14 -6.94
C VAL A 26 -3.21 -14.19 -8.00
N GLU A 27 -3.63 -13.77 -9.19
CA GLU A 27 -3.91 -14.70 -10.29
C GLU A 27 -2.68 -15.49 -10.72
N SER A 28 -1.51 -14.84 -10.76
CA SER A 28 -0.27 -15.46 -11.22
C SER A 28 0.35 -16.43 -10.20
N THR A 29 0.29 -16.08 -8.91
CA THR A 29 0.96 -16.84 -7.84
C THR A 29 0.02 -17.77 -7.08
N HIS A 30 -1.29 -17.54 -7.19
CA HIS A 30 -2.32 -18.17 -6.36
C HIS A 30 -2.17 -17.87 -4.86
N VAL A 31 -1.46 -16.79 -4.51
CA VAL A 31 -1.23 -16.36 -3.12
C VAL A 31 -1.94 -15.03 -2.87
N ASP A 32 -2.98 -15.08 -2.04
CA ASP A 32 -3.84 -13.95 -1.65
C ASP A 32 -3.80 -13.69 -0.13
N ASP A 33 -2.61 -13.83 0.46
CA ASP A 33 -2.38 -13.66 1.91
C ASP A 33 -1.97 -12.23 2.29
N GLY A 34 -2.09 -11.29 1.33
CA GLY A 34 -1.73 -9.89 1.49
C GLY A 34 -2.45 -9.25 2.68
N LYS A 35 -1.70 -8.60 3.58
CA LYS A 35 -2.29 -7.91 4.74
C LYS A 35 -1.63 -6.57 4.97
N GLU A 36 -2.44 -5.55 5.19
CA GLU A 36 -1.96 -4.25 5.66
C GLU A 36 -1.36 -4.39 7.06
N VAL A 37 -0.24 -3.71 7.27
CA VAL A 37 0.43 -3.61 8.57
C VAL A 37 0.74 -2.15 8.86
N ALA A 38 0.40 -1.72 10.06
CA ALA A 38 0.73 -0.41 10.56
C ALA A 38 1.32 -0.53 11.97
N ILE A 39 2.38 0.22 12.23
CA ILE A 39 3.00 0.36 13.56
C ILE A 39 2.94 1.84 13.91
N PHE A 40 2.39 2.16 15.08
CA PHE A 40 2.23 3.54 15.53
C PHE A 40 2.93 3.77 16.86
N MET A 41 3.70 4.85 16.95
CA MET A 41 4.13 5.42 18.23
C MET A 41 3.13 6.50 18.63
N ARG A 42 2.56 6.38 19.83
CA ARG A 42 1.56 7.31 20.37
C ARG A 42 2.02 7.92 21.68
N ASP A 43 1.62 9.15 21.92
CA ASP A 43 1.78 9.78 23.24
C ASP A 43 0.74 9.23 24.25
N PRO A 44 0.84 9.58 25.56
CA PRO A 44 -0.14 9.15 26.56
C PRO A 44 -1.58 9.63 26.29
N GLY A 45 -1.76 10.68 25.49
CA GLY A 45 -3.07 11.17 25.05
C GLY A 45 -3.60 10.46 23.79
N GLY A 46 -2.86 9.50 23.24
CA GLY A 46 -3.22 8.71 22.06
C GLY A 46 -2.87 9.35 20.71
N LYS A 47 -2.26 10.53 20.69
CA LYS A 47 -1.84 11.20 19.45
C LYS A 47 -0.71 10.43 18.78
N ILE A 48 -0.80 10.23 17.46
CA ILE A 48 0.29 9.63 16.68
C ILE A 48 1.47 10.60 16.63
N LEU A 49 2.63 10.14 17.07
CA LEU A 49 3.89 10.88 16.99
C LEU A 49 4.74 10.42 15.80
N ALA A 50 4.71 9.12 15.49
CA ALA A 50 5.41 8.52 14.35
C ALA A 50 4.76 7.17 13.98
N GLY A 51 5.15 6.59 12.86
CA GLY A 51 4.74 5.24 12.49
C GLY A 51 5.36 4.72 11.22
N LEU A 52 5.07 3.45 10.94
CA LEU A 52 5.36 2.75 9.69
C LEU A 52 4.04 2.17 9.17
N TYR A 53 3.88 2.17 7.86
CA TYR A 53 2.73 1.60 7.17
C TYR A 53 3.20 0.85 5.92
N GLY A 54 2.58 -0.28 5.63
CA GLY A 54 2.87 -1.08 4.46
C GLY A 54 2.03 -2.34 4.43
N TRP A 55 2.54 -3.37 3.77
CA TRP A 55 1.86 -4.65 3.62
C TRP A 55 2.83 -5.82 3.79
N THR A 56 2.30 -6.97 4.20
CA THR A 56 2.97 -8.26 4.11
C THR A 56 2.40 -9.06 2.94
N TRP A 57 3.20 -9.93 2.33
CA TRP A 57 2.75 -10.84 1.27
C TRP A 57 3.64 -12.08 1.20
N ALA A 58 3.07 -13.20 0.75
CA ALA A 58 3.71 -14.47 0.46
C ALA A 58 4.50 -15.06 1.65
N LYS A 59 3.81 -15.23 2.79
CA LYS A 59 4.36 -15.83 4.01
C LYS A 59 3.99 -17.30 4.17
#